data_AF-F9DFC5-F1
#
_entry.id   AF-F9DFC5-F1
#
_cell.length_a   1.000
_cell.length_b   1.000
_cell.length_c   1.000
_cell.angle_alpha   90.00
_cell.angle_beta   90.00
_cell.angle_gamma   90.00
#
_symmetry.space_group_name_H-M   'P 1'
#
loop_
_entity.id
_entity.type
_entity.pdbx_description
1 polymer ?
#
loop_
_entity_poly.entity_id
_entity_poly.type
_entity_poly.pdbx_seq_one_letter_code
_entity_poly.pdbx_strand_id
1 'polypeptide(L)'
;MEIKEIVREFRRYSKDHPLRTIVDQYFDEQETPILEGSEWLNAINTINAIGRALLNLSYHDKKAYHDMIKMKLKARHKDSYDLHGLISALAELSIMNTFICRSSNPESFIYEDRLQKNSNKNVEFSIKMERFIFHVEVKTSNLLLEDNKIATELKKSSEVLVLNARVKDFNLIKQKSPIPVIGSLEQRIKDFLESADGKFCKSDDNEVNLLVICWDERFEVPLIALKASQAEGLMTNSSFLKDKDGKTVLFNNIDCILVNSNYLFFKEYVMGLLFNRFSLEFPVDPFFQLFTQNYLIENTSSQERNLLLESIIQQKVCIVDETYANSLPKKSIAKFTGDKMIKFMPFNDK
;
A
#
# COMPACT_ATOMS: atom_id res chain seq x y z
N MET A 1 24.89 11.54 8.24
CA MET A 1 23.61 12.25 8.10
C MET A 1 22.89 12.08 9.42
N GLU A 2 22.48 13.15 10.06
CA GLU A 2 21.95 13.12 11.43
C GLU A 2 20.45 13.42 11.43
N ILE A 3 19.72 12.96 12.45
CA ILE A 3 18.28 13.24 12.60
C ILE A 3 17.99 14.75 12.53
N LYS A 4 18.91 15.60 12.99
CA LYS A 4 18.81 17.07 12.86
C LYS A 4 18.63 17.54 11.42
N GLU A 5 19.26 16.91 10.45
CA GLU A 5 19.12 17.27 9.03
C GLU A 5 17.74 16.90 8.49
N ILE A 6 17.17 15.78 8.94
CA ILE A 6 15.81 15.36 8.60
C ILE A 6 14.78 16.32 9.21
N VAL A 7 14.94 16.67 10.49
CA VAL A 7 14.11 17.68 11.18
C VAL A 7 14.14 19.00 10.42
N ARG A 8 15.33 19.47 10.03
CA ARG A 8 15.51 20.69 9.24
C ARG A 8 14.81 20.63 7.89
N GLU A 9 14.85 19.49 7.20
CA GLU A 9 14.16 19.34 5.91
C GLU A 9 12.64 19.31 6.10
N PHE A 10 12.12 18.61 7.11
CA PHE A 10 10.68 18.58 7.41
C PHE A 10 10.12 19.98 7.74
N ARG A 11 10.89 20.87 8.38
CA ARG A 11 10.48 22.29 8.55
C ARG A 11 10.21 23.03 7.24
N ARG A 12 10.76 22.57 6.12
CA ARG A 12 10.58 23.18 4.80
C ARG A 12 9.33 22.69 4.07
N TYR A 13 8.56 21.78 4.66
CA TYR A 13 7.30 21.32 4.08
C TYR A 13 6.20 22.38 4.28
N SER A 14 5.00 22.18 3.70
CA SER A 14 3.88 23.11 3.90
C SER A 14 3.48 23.18 5.38
N LYS A 15 2.98 24.33 5.84
CA LYS A 15 2.69 24.58 7.28
C LYS A 15 1.69 23.59 7.88
N ASP A 16 0.78 23.09 7.06
CA ASP A 16 -0.25 22.12 7.41
C ASP A 16 0.20 20.66 7.24
N HIS A 17 1.45 20.42 6.79
CA HIS A 17 1.99 19.08 6.63
C HIS A 17 2.23 18.44 8.01
N PRO A 18 1.77 17.19 8.25
CA PRO A 18 1.83 16.55 9.57
C PRO A 18 3.26 16.44 10.12
N LEU A 19 4.24 16.04 9.29
CA LEU A 19 5.65 15.98 9.70
C LEU A 19 6.22 17.36 10.08
N ARG A 20 5.79 18.43 9.43
CA ARG A 20 6.19 19.79 9.81
C ARG A 20 5.52 20.19 11.11
N THR A 21 4.23 19.93 11.27
CA THR A 21 3.50 20.23 12.50
C THR A 21 4.18 19.61 13.72
N ILE A 22 4.58 18.33 13.63
CA ILE A 22 5.33 17.66 14.70
C ILE A 22 6.66 18.35 14.98
N VAL A 23 7.42 18.67 13.93
CA VAL A 23 8.72 19.32 14.09
C VAL A 23 8.61 20.73 14.68
N ASP A 24 7.63 21.51 14.24
CA ASP A 24 7.40 22.88 14.73
C ASP A 24 6.90 22.88 16.19
N GLN A 25 6.23 21.79 16.64
CA GLN A 25 5.71 21.67 18.02
C GLN A 25 6.73 21.08 19.00
N TYR A 26 7.54 20.10 18.59
CA TYR A 26 8.33 19.28 19.51
C TYR A 26 9.85 19.37 19.30
N PHE A 27 10.33 20.27 18.45
CA PHE A 27 11.76 20.53 18.27
C PHE A 27 12.04 22.04 18.32
N ASP A 28 13.16 22.41 18.94
CA ASP A 28 13.62 23.80 19.06
C ASP A 28 14.34 24.31 17.79
N GLU A 29 14.71 25.58 17.76
CA GLU A 29 15.41 26.19 16.61
C GLU A 29 16.74 25.49 16.27
N GLN A 30 17.38 24.82 17.23
CA GLN A 30 18.62 24.05 17.08
C GLN A 30 18.37 22.57 16.71
N GLU A 31 17.15 22.25 16.31
CA GLU A 31 16.68 20.92 15.90
C GLU A 31 16.81 19.87 17.01
N THR A 32 16.72 20.30 18.26
CA THR A 32 16.77 19.44 19.46
C THR A 32 15.35 19.22 19.98
N PRO A 33 15.01 18.01 20.45
CA PRO A 33 13.67 17.75 20.94
C PRO A 33 13.32 18.55 22.21
N ILE A 34 12.09 19.05 22.28
CA ILE A 34 11.51 19.72 23.44
C ILE A 34 10.85 18.65 24.34
N LEU A 35 11.38 18.46 25.54
CA LEU A 35 11.00 17.35 26.44
C LEU A 35 9.90 17.77 27.44
N GLU A 36 8.81 18.34 26.93
CA GLU A 36 7.71 18.88 27.76
C GLU A 36 6.35 18.31 27.34
N GLY A 37 5.46 18.09 28.31
CA GLY A 37 4.11 17.53 28.10
C GLY A 37 4.07 15.99 28.06
N SER A 38 2.91 15.42 27.71
CA SER A 38 2.72 13.97 27.63
C SER A 38 2.94 13.38 26.23
N GLU A 39 3.00 14.23 25.20
CA GLU A 39 3.00 13.81 23.78
C GLU A 39 4.38 13.92 23.11
N TRP A 40 5.38 14.52 23.75
CA TRP A 40 6.71 14.73 23.13
C TRP A 40 7.41 13.41 22.77
N LEU A 41 7.29 12.38 23.61
CA LEU A 41 7.96 11.09 23.39
C LEU A 41 7.43 10.41 22.13
N ASN A 42 6.12 10.52 21.93
CA ASN A 42 5.40 10.06 20.76
C ASN A 42 5.88 10.78 19.49
N ALA A 43 5.93 12.12 19.51
CA ALA A 43 6.47 12.93 18.42
C ALA A 43 7.91 12.55 18.03
N ILE A 44 8.81 12.39 19.02
CA ILE A 44 10.20 11.98 18.78
C ILE A 44 10.27 10.58 18.16
N ASN A 45 9.48 9.63 18.67
CA ASN A 45 9.46 8.27 18.14
C ASN A 45 9.06 8.24 16.66
N THR A 46 8.13 9.11 16.24
CA THR A 46 7.76 9.26 14.82
C THR A 46 8.93 9.71 13.98
N ILE A 47 9.56 10.82 14.36
CA ILE A 47 10.68 11.38 13.62
C ILE A 47 11.83 10.38 13.59
N ASN A 48 12.07 9.65 14.68
CA ASN A 48 13.08 8.62 14.75
C ASN A 48 12.76 7.41 13.85
N ALA A 49 11.50 6.95 13.80
CA ALA A 49 11.12 5.81 12.96
C ALA A 49 11.29 6.13 11.47
N ILE A 50 10.73 7.24 11.01
CA ILE A 50 10.88 7.71 9.63
C ILE A 50 12.35 8.02 9.34
N GLY A 51 13.02 8.68 10.29
CA GLY A 51 14.41 9.09 10.16
C GLY A 51 15.36 7.91 10.04
N ARG A 52 15.17 6.84 10.81
CA ARG A 52 15.96 5.59 10.68
C ARG A 52 15.80 4.98 9.31
N ALA A 53 14.56 4.87 8.80
CA ALA A 53 14.31 4.32 7.47
C ALA A 53 14.96 5.19 6.36
N LEU A 54 14.87 6.51 6.47
CA LEU A 54 15.51 7.45 5.55
C LEU A 54 17.04 7.39 5.62
N LEU A 55 17.61 7.24 6.82
CA LEU A 55 19.06 7.11 7.02
C LEU A 55 19.59 5.81 6.43
N ASN A 56 18.86 4.70 6.62
CA ASN A 56 19.18 3.41 6.03
C ASN A 56 19.11 3.48 4.50
N LEU A 57 18.07 4.12 3.95
CA LEU A 57 17.95 4.36 2.51
C LEU A 57 19.11 5.22 1.99
N SER A 58 19.52 6.28 2.70
CA SER A 58 20.64 7.16 2.32
C SER A 58 22.00 6.47 2.33
N TYR A 59 22.16 5.50 3.23
CA TYR A 59 23.38 4.69 3.30
C TYR A 59 23.53 3.84 2.03
N HIS A 60 22.46 3.22 1.53
CA HIS A 60 22.49 2.36 0.34
C HIS A 60 22.28 3.10 -0.98
N ASP A 61 21.44 4.15 -1.02
CA ASP A 61 21.18 4.96 -2.21
C ASP A 61 20.82 6.41 -1.87
N LYS A 62 21.78 7.32 -2.12
CA LYS A 62 21.60 8.76 -1.90
C LYS A 62 20.57 9.41 -2.83
N LYS A 63 20.37 8.89 -4.05
CA LYS A 63 19.36 9.40 -4.98
C LYS A 63 17.97 9.06 -4.45
N ALA A 64 17.76 7.81 -4.05
CA ALA A 64 16.52 7.34 -3.44
C ALA A 64 16.16 8.14 -2.19
N TYR A 65 17.13 8.34 -1.29
CA TYR A 65 16.92 9.18 -0.11
C TYR A 65 16.49 10.61 -0.47
N HIS A 66 17.19 11.26 -1.41
CA HIS A 66 16.86 12.63 -1.79
C HIS A 66 15.49 12.74 -2.44
N ASP A 67 15.13 11.80 -3.32
CA ASP A 67 13.80 11.78 -3.92
C ASP A 67 12.71 11.54 -2.86
N MET A 68 12.95 10.58 -1.96
CA MET A 68 12.01 10.27 -0.88
C MET A 68 11.79 11.48 0.05
N ILE A 69 12.85 12.10 0.57
CA ILE A 69 12.73 13.20 1.54
C ILE A 69 12.36 14.54 0.87
N LYS A 70 12.85 14.85 -0.33
CA LYS A 70 12.61 16.18 -0.93
C LYS A 70 11.36 16.23 -1.80
N MET A 71 10.93 15.08 -2.33
CA MET A 71 9.83 14.99 -3.29
C MET A 71 8.66 14.15 -2.76
N LYS A 72 8.85 12.85 -2.52
CA LYS A 72 7.75 11.92 -2.23
C LYS A 72 7.08 12.20 -0.88
N LEU A 73 7.84 12.22 0.23
CA LEU A 73 7.30 12.50 1.57
C LEU A 73 6.77 13.92 1.73
N LYS A 74 7.28 14.88 0.94
CA LYS A 74 6.75 16.24 0.94
C LYS A 74 5.33 16.29 0.36
N ALA A 75 5.00 15.36 -0.52
CA ALA A 75 3.69 15.18 -1.14
C ALA A 75 3.05 16.51 -1.61
N ARG A 76 3.86 17.40 -2.20
CA ARG A 76 3.46 18.79 -2.45
C ARG A 76 2.21 18.86 -3.34
N HIS A 77 1.20 19.58 -2.86
CA HIS A 77 0.02 19.93 -3.66
C HIS A 77 -0.33 21.41 -3.44
N LYS A 78 0.04 22.25 -4.42
CA LYS A 78 -0.05 23.73 -4.34
C LYS A 78 0.74 24.25 -3.12
N ASP A 79 0.06 24.93 -2.20
CA ASP A 79 0.59 25.47 -0.94
C ASP A 79 0.38 24.52 0.26
N SER A 80 -0.12 23.31 0.00
CA SER A 80 -0.45 22.26 0.97
C SER A 80 0.21 20.93 0.55
N TYR A 81 -0.28 19.82 1.08
CA TYR A 81 0.15 18.46 0.77
C TYR A 81 -1.03 17.60 0.31
N ASP A 82 -0.74 16.58 -0.50
CA ASP A 82 -1.69 15.53 -0.85
C ASP A 82 -1.57 14.38 0.16
N LEU A 83 -2.63 14.15 0.94
CA LEU A 83 -2.64 13.11 1.97
C LEU A 83 -2.40 11.72 1.38
N HIS A 84 -2.98 11.43 0.22
CA HIS A 84 -2.75 10.14 -0.45
C HIS A 84 -1.28 9.98 -0.88
N GLY A 85 -0.70 11.02 -1.49
CA GLY A 85 0.72 11.05 -1.85
C GLY A 85 1.64 10.79 -0.67
N LEU A 86 1.36 11.39 0.50
CA LEU A 86 2.12 11.15 1.72
C LEU A 86 1.99 9.69 2.19
N ILE A 87 0.77 9.14 2.24
CA ILE A 87 0.53 7.74 2.62
C ILE A 87 1.25 6.79 1.66
N SER A 88 1.19 7.07 0.35
CA SER A 88 1.88 6.27 -0.67
C SER A 88 3.40 6.30 -0.50
N ALA A 89 3.98 7.47 -0.21
CA ALA A 89 5.41 7.63 0.03
C ALA A 89 5.88 6.87 1.28
N LEU A 90 5.09 6.91 2.36
CA LEU A 90 5.38 6.16 3.58
C LEU A 90 5.29 4.64 3.36
N ALA A 91 4.29 4.18 2.60
CA ALA A 91 4.16 2.78 2.22
C ALA A 91 5.39 2.33 1.42
N GLU A 92 5.78 3.08 0.40
CA GLU A 92 6.95 2.78 -0.42
C GLU A 92 8.26 2.74 0.40
N LEU A 93 8.49 3.75 1.26
CA LEU A 93 9.63 3.76 2.17
C LEU A 93 9.65 2.54 3.10
N SER A 94 8.49 2.12 3.61
CA SER A 94 8.38 0.92 4.46
C SER A 94 8.69 -0.36 3.69
N ILE A 95 8.20 -0.50 2.45
CA ILE A 95 8.57 -1.63 1.59
C ILE A 95 10.08 -1.64 1.34
N MET A 96 10.65 -0.53 0.86
CA MET A 96 12.09 -0.43 0.56
C MET A 96 12.94 -0.76 1.79
N ASN A 97 12.64 -0.12 2.93
CA ASN A 97 13.41 -0.34 4.16
C ASN A 97 13.29 -1.79 4.65
N THR A 98 12.12 -2.41 4.55
CA THR A 98 11.94 -3.83 4.89
C THR A 98 12.83 -4.70 4.04
N PHE A 99 12.83 -4.52 2.71
CA PHE A 99 13.66 -5.32 1.82
C PHE A 99 15.16 -5.11 2.08
N ILE A 100 15.60 -3.87 2.26
CA ILE A 100 16.99 -3.53 2.59
C ILE A 100 17.43 -4.24 3.89
N CYS A 101 16.64 -4.09 4.96
CA CYS A 101 16.97 -4.66 6.27
C CYS A 101 17.01 -6.19 6.28
N ARG A 102 16.33 -6.86 5.35
CA ARG A 102 16.22 -8.33 5.28
C ARG A 102 17.09 -8.95 4.20
N SER A 103 17.67 -8.13 3.34
CA SER A 103 18.53 -8.59 2.28
C SER A 103 19.80 -9.22 2.85
N SER A 104 20.16 -10.38 2.30
CA SER A 104 21.48 -10.97 2.54
C SER A 104 22.60 -10.21 1.81
N ASN A 105 22.25 -9.27 0.92
CA ASN A 105 23.18 -8.36 0.26
C ASN A 105 22.55 -6.96 0.05
N PRO A 106 22.40 -6.14 1.10
CA PRO A 106 21.73 -4.84 1.03
C PRO A 106 22.37 -3.85 0.04
N GLU A 107 23.67 -3.97 -0.21
CA GLU A 107 24.42 -3.15 -1.19
C GLU A 107 23.99 -3.40 -2.65
N SER A 108 23.17 -4.42 -2.91
CA SER A 108 22.58 -4.68 -4.22
C SER A 108 21.31 -3.88 -4.50
N PHE A 109 20.86 -3.04 -3.56
CA PHE A 109 19.70 -2.19 -3.75
C PHE A 109 19.90 -1.20 -4.91
N ILE A 110 18.97 -1.21 -5.86
CA ILE A 110 18.96 -0.30 -7.02
C ILE A 110 17.63 0.43 -7.02
N TYR A 111 17.65 1.74 -6.84
CA TYR A 111 16.46 2.58 -6.91
C TYR A 111 16.06 2.92 -8.35
N GLU A 112 14.77 2.86 -8.65
CA GLU A 112 14.22 3.09 -9.98
C GLU A 112 14.92 2.25 -11.06
N ASP A 113 15.03 0.94 -10.82
CA ASP A 113 15.73 0.05 -11.74
C ASP A 113 14.99 -0.08 -13.08
N ARG A 114 15.76 0.01 -14.16
CA ARG A 114 15.27 0.00 -15.54
C ARG A 114 15.46 -1.37 -16.16
N LEU A 115 14.47 -2.23 -15.97
CA LEU A 115 14.50 -3.61 -16.48
C LEU A 115 14.29 -3.67 -17.99
N GLN A 116 13.41 -2.83 -18.53
CA GLN A 116 13.11 -2.76 -19.95
C GLN A 116 13.95 -1.69 -20.67
N LYS A 117 14.89 -2.11 -21.52
CA LYS A 117 15.75 -1.20 -22.32
C LYS A 117 14.96 -0.22 -23.19
N ASN A 118 13.77 -0.60 -23.66
CA ASN A 118 12.94 0.19 -24.56
C ASN A 118 11.80 0.94 -23.85
N SER A 119 11.72 0.87 -22.52
CA SER A 119 10.71 1.57 -21.72
C SER A 119 11.36 2.65 -20.88
N ASN A 120 10.67 3.77 -20.69
CA ASN A 120 11.07 4.79 -19.70
C ASN A 120 10.39 4.54 -18.33
N LYS A 121 9.74 3.39 -18.16
CA LYS A 121 9.13 2.99 -16.90
C LYS A 121 10.12 2.13 -16.13
N ASN A 122 10.30 2.47 -14.87
CA ASN A 122 11.19 1.78 -13.94
C ASN A 122 10.35 1.14 -12.83
N VAL A 123 10.78 -0.01 -12.32
CA VAL A 123 10.24 -0.54 -11.05
C VAL A 123 10.68 0.37 -9.90
N GLU A 124 10.01 0.32 -8.75
CA GLU A 124 10.41 1.18 -7.62
C GLU A 124 11.83 0.85 -7.15
N PHE A 125 12.16 -0.44 -7.06
CA PHE A 125 13.53 -0.89 -6.78
C PHE A 125 13.79 -2.34 -7.18
N SER A 126 15.07 -2.70 -7.25
CA SER A 126 15.56 -4.08 -7.31
C SER A 126 16.50 -4.37 -6.15
N ILE A 127 16.52 -5.61 -5.65
CA ILE A 127 17.44 -6.02 -4.58
C ILE A 127 17.65 -7.53 -4.57
N LYS A 128 18.86 -7.97 -4.22
CA LYS A 128 19.20 -9.39 -4.05
C LYS A 128 18.74 -9.91 -2.70
N MET A 129 18.12 -11.09 -2.70
CA MET A 129 17.70 -11.85 -1.52
C MET A 129 18.17 -13.29 -1.68
N GLU A 130 19.18 -13.70 -0.92
CA GLU A 130 19.85 -14.99 -1.11
C GLU A 130 20.31 -15.19 -2.56
N ARG A 131 19.80 -16.20 -3.26
CA ARG A 131 20.11 -16.47 -4.67
C ARG A 131 19.21 -15.71 -5.65
N PHE A 132 18.16 -15.07 -5.19
CA PHE A 132 17.18 -14.40 -6.04
C PHE A 132 17.42 -12.89 -6.14
N ILE A 133 17.01 -12.29 -7.26
CA ILE A 133 16.87 -10.85 -7.42
C ILE A 133 15.37 -10.54 -7.43
N PHE A 134 14.93 -9.69 -6.50
CA PHE A 134 13.57 -9.19 -6.46
C PHE A 134 13.49 -7.88 -7.20
N HIS A 135 12.58 -7.80 -8.16
CA HIS A 135 12.15 -6.58 -8.82
C HIS A 135 10.81 -6.19 -8.24
N VAL A 136 10.74 -5.04 -7.56
CA VAL A 136 9.58 -4.68 -6.75
C VAL A 136 8.90 -3.44 -7.29
N GLU A 137 7.62 -3.58 -7.59
CA GLU A 137 6.72 -2.46 -7.90
C GLU A 137 5.75 -2.27 -6.74
N VAL A 138 5.65 -1.05 -6.22
CA VAL A 138 4.72 -0.72 -5.12
C VAL A 138 3.56 0.10 -5.67
N LYS A 139 2.33 -0.33 -5.39
CA LYS A 139 1.10 0.35 -5.79
C LYS A 139 0.22 0.63 -4.60
N THR A 140 -0.28 1.85 -4.55
CA THR A 140 -1.16 2.32 -3.49
C THR A 140 -2.41 2.92 -4.12
N SER A 141 -3.60 2.51 -3.67
CA SER A 141 -4.86 3.07 -4.16
C SER A 141 -5.30 4.26 -3.32
N ASN A 142 -5.87 5.29 -3.96
CA ASN A 142 -6.44 6.43 -3.25
C ASN A 142 -7.82 6.07 -2.70
N LEU A 143 -7.82 5.32 -1.60
CA LEU A 143 -9.05 4.89 -0.93
C LEU A 143 -9.78 6.05 -0.24
N LEU A 144 -9.10 7.16 0.04
CA LEU A 144 -9.72 8.36 0.61
C LEU A 144 -10.78 8.96 -0.31
N LEU A 145 -10.58 8.89 -1.62
CA LEU A 145 -11.59 9.33 -2.60
C LEU A 145 -12.85 8.46 -2.56
N GLU A 146 -12.70 7.16 -2.34
CA GLU A 146 -13.85 6.26 -2.19
C GLU A 146 -14.55 6.51 -0.85
N ASP A 147 -13.79 6.61 0.24
CA ASP A 147 -14.32 6.89 1.57
C ASP A 147 -15.11 8.22 1.58
N ASN A 148 -14.63 9.25 0.89
CA ASN A 148 -15.33 10.52 0.75
C ASN A 148 -16.64 10.41 -0.04
N LYS A 149 -16.69 9.54 -1.06
CA LYS A 149 -17.92 9.24 -1.81
C LYS A 149 -18.92 8.52 -0.92
N ILE A 150 -18.47 7.48 -0.20
CA ILE A 150 -19.29 6.72 0.74
C ILE A 150 -19.82 7.65 1.85
N ALA A 151 -18.97 8.48 2.45
CA ALA A 151 -19.35 9.43 3.50
C ALA A 151 -20.40 10.43 3.01
N THR A 152 -20.29 10.91 1.77
CA THR A 152 -21.28 11.80 1.15
C THR A 152 -22.65 11.13 1.04
N GLU A 153 -22.71 9.86 0.64
CA GLU A 153 -23.96 9.12 0.55
C GLU A 153 -24.51 8.74 1.94
N LEU A 154 -23.65 8.42 2.91
CA LEU A 154 -24.05 8.16 4.30
C LEU A 154 -24.61 9.38 5.04
N LYS A 155 -24.37 10.60 4.54
CA LYS A 155 -25.04 11.80 5.07
C LYS A 155 -26.52 11.88 4.64
N LYS A 156 -26.88 11.16 3.57
CA LYS A 156 -28.24 11.14 2.99
C LYS A 156 -29.00 9.86 3.35
N SER A 157 -28.28 8.78 3.65
CA SER A 157 -28.80 7.45 3.98
C SER A 157 -28.08 6.90 5.20
N SER A 158 -28.75 6.14 6.07
CA SER A 158 -28.09 5.49 7.21
C SER A 158 -27.09 4.40 6.79
N GLU A 159 -27.21 3.89 5.56
CA GLU A 159 -26.41 2.79 5.02
C GLU A 159 -26.07 3.01 3.55
N VAL A 160 -24.95 2.47 3.11
CA VAL A 160 -24.54 2.40 1.70
C VAL A 160 -24.15 0.96 1.38
N LEU A 161 -24.71 0.41 0.30
CA LEU A 161 -24.31 -0.89 -0.22
C LEU A 161 -23.08 -0.74 -1.10
N VAL A 162 -22.00 -1.42 -0.74
CA VAL A 162 -20.79 -1.49 -1.55
C VAL A 162 -20.75 -2.86 -2.21
N LEU A 163 -20.77 -2.85 -3.53
CA LEU A 163 -20.81 -4.06 -4.35
C LEU A 163 -19.56 -4.18 -5.17
N ASN A 164 -19.10 -5.42 -5.30
CA ASN A 164 -18.23 -5.77 -6.39
C ASN A 164 -18.94 -5.47 -7.73
N ALA A 165 -18.30 -4.66 -8.59
CA ALA A 165 -18.94 -4.16 -9.81
C ALA A 165 -19.14 -5.26 -10.87
N ARG A 166 -18.47 -6.40 -10.71
CA ARG A 166 -18.59 -7.60 -11.56
C ARG A 166 -19.59 -8.63 -11.04
N VAL A 167 -20.34 -8.33 -9.98
CA VAL A 167 -21.55 -9.10 -9.68
C VAL A 167 -22.49 -8.99 -10.89
N LYS A 168 -22.89 -10.13 -11.47
CA LYS A 168 -23.70 -10.20 -12.71
C LYS A 168 -24.92 -9.28 -12.70
N ASP A 169 -25.51 -9.06 -11.53
CA ASP A 169 -26.70 -8.25 -11.33
C ASP A 169 -26.40 -6.82 -10.82
N PHE A 170 -25.17 -6.31 -10.89
CA PHE A 170 -24.80 -5.00 -10.32
C PHE A 170 -25.75 -3.87 -10.71
N ASN A 171 -26.05 -3.72 -12.02
CA ASN A 171 -26.94 -2.67 -12.51
C ASN A 171 -28.38 -2.87 -12.03
N LEU A 172 -28.85 -4.11 -11.97
CA LEU A 172 -30.18 -4.46 -11.49
C LEU A 172 -30.31 -4.16 -9.99
N ILE A 173 -29.31 -4.55 -9.20
CA ILE A 173 -29.24 -4.27 -7.76
C ILE A 173 -29.19 -2.76 -7.53
N LYS A 174 -28.34 -2.04 -8.26
CA LYS A 174 -28.24 -0.58 -8.17
C LYS A 174 -29.56 0.15 -8.46
N GLN A 175 -30.35 -0.33 -9.41
CA GLN A 175 -31.65 0.25 -9.75
C GLN A 175 -32.74 -0.09 -8.73
N LYS A 176 -32.72 -1.30 -8.16
CA LYS A 176 -33.76 -1.80 -7.24
C LYS A 176 -33.47 -1.55 -5.76
N SER A 177 -32.24 -1.20 -5.41
CA SER A 177 -31.81 -1.07 -4.02
C SER A 177 -32.51 0.11 -3.33
N PRO A 178 -33.05 -0.08 -2.11
CA PRO A 178 -33.63 1.00 -1.31
C PRO A 178 -32.56 1.92 -0.70
N ILE A 179 -31.28 1.53 -0.75
CA ILE A 179 -30.14 2.28 -0.25
C ILE A 179 -29.14 2.60 -1.37
N PRO A 180 -28.33 3.67 -1.28
CA PRO A 180 -27.33 3.99 -2.29
C PRO A 180 -26.37 2.82 -2.55
N VAL A 181 -26.03 2.60 -3.82
CA VAL A 181 -25.13 1.53 -4.26
C VAL A 181 -23.89 2.11 -4.93
N ILE A 182 -22.71 1.76 -4.41
CA ILE A 182 -21.40 2.15 -4.92
C ILE A 182 -20.67 0.89 -5.41
N GLY A 183 -20.02 0.99 -6.58
CA GLY A 183 -19.18 -0.08 -7.11
C GLY A 183 -17.76 -0.03 -6.56
N SER A 184 -17.14 -1.18 -6.33
CA SER A 184 -15.80 -1.31 -5.78
C SER A 184 -14.68 -0.95 -6.78
N LEU A 185 -13.45 -0.83 -6.28
CA LEU A 185 -12.27 -0.30 -6.98
C LEU A 185 -11.54 -1.30 -7.90
N GLU A 186 -12.22 -2.27 -8.48
CA GLU A 186 -11.59 -3.35 -9.27
C GLU A 186 -10.81 -2.83 -10.48
N GLN A 187 -11.29 -1.74 -11.09
CA GLN A 187 -10.61 -1.12 -12.22
C GLN A 187 -9.21 -0.61 -11.84
N ARG A 188 -9.00 -0.18 -10.59
CA ARG A 188 -7.66 0.22 -10.11
C ARG A 188 -6.70 -0.95 -10.07
N ILE A 189 -7.18 -2.15 -9.72
CA ILE A 189 -6.36 -3.37 -9.72
C ILE A 189 -5.91 -3.69 -11.14
N LYS A 190 -6.80 -3.60 -12.13
CA LYS A 190 -6.41 -3.73 -13.55
C LYS A 190 -5.32 -2.73 -13.92
N ASP A 191 -5.49 -1.45 -13.60
CA ASP A 191 -4.51 -0.41 -13.95
C ASP A 191 -3.15 -0.67 -13.28
N PHE A 192 -3.14 -1.22 -12.06
CA PHE A 192 -1.92 -1.63 -11.36
C PHE A 192 -1.21 -2.78 -12.07
N LEU A 193 -1.95 -3.82 -12.48
CA LEU A 193 -1.39 -4.95 -13.22
C LEU A 193 -0.80 -4.50 -14.56
N GLU A 194 -1.53 -3.71 -15.35
CA GLU A 194 -1.03 -3.18 -16.63
C GLU A 194 0.20 -2.28 -16.44
N SER A 195 0.24 -1.49 -15.38
CA SER A 195 1.40 -0.67 -15.05
C SER A 195 2.61 -1.52 -14.67
N ALA A 196 2.43 -2.55 -13.85
CA ALA A 196 3.50 -3.39 -13.33
C ALA A 196 4.05 -4.32 -14.42
N ASP A 197 3.17 -5.00 -15.15
CA ASP A 197 3.53 -5.87 -16.27
C ASP A 197 4.31 -5.12 -17.36
N GLY A 198 3.96 -3.85 -17.60
CA GLY A 198 4.69 -2.95 -18.51
C GLY A 198 5.99 -2.35 -17.97
N LYS A 199 6.33 -2.58 -16.69
CA LYS A 199 7.62 -2.21 -16.06
C LYS A 199 8.55 -3.41 -15.96
N PHE A 200 8.02 -4.58 -15.60
CA PHE A 200 8.78 -5.81 -15.47
C PHE A 200 9.23 -6.38 -16.82
N CYS A 201 10.33 -7.10 -16.82
CA CYS A 201 10.71 -8.03 -17.89
C CYS A 201 10.27 -9.44 -17.51
N LYS A 202 10.19 -10.37 -18.46
CA LYS A 202 10.00 -11.79 -18.11
C LYS A 202 11.17 -12.23 -17.21
N SER A 203 10.86 -12.69 -16.00
CA SER A 203 11.82 -13.19 -15.03
C SER A 203 12.41 -14.53 -15.46
N ASP A 204 13.63 -14.80 -14.99
CA ASP A 204 14.26 -16.11 -15.08
C ASP A 204 14.13 -16.91 -13.76
N ASP A 205 14.86 -18.03 -13.64
CA ASP A 205 14.82 -18.91 -12.47
C ASP A 205 15.36 -18.25 -11.19
N ASN A 206 16.16 -17.19 -11.31
CA ASN A 206 16.75 -16.44 -10.19
C ASN A 206 16.14 -15.05 -10.02
N GLU A 207 15.15 -14.66 -10.81
CA GLU A 207 14.45 -13.38 -10.69
C GLU A 207 13.02 -13.58 -10.16
N VAL A 208 12.53 -12.58 -9.44
CA VAL A 208 11.16 -12.52 -8.93
C VAL A 208 10.59 -11.12 -9.17
N ASN A 209 9.59 -11.03 -10.04
CA ASN A 209 8.82 -9.81 -10.25
C ASN A 209 7.65 -9.74 -9.28
N LEU A 210 7.79 -8.93 -8.24
CA LEU A 210 6.83 -8.77 -7.17
C LEU A 210 6.05 -7.45 -7.30
N LEU A 211 4.75 -7.55 -7.51
CA LEU A 211 3.84 -6.42 -7.35
C LEU A 211 3.32 -6.36 -5.91
N VAL A 212 3.64 -5.30 -5.18
CA VAL A 212 3.09 -5.03 -3.85
C VAL A 212 1.92 -4.06 -3.98
N ILE A 213 0.73 -4.46 -3.55
CA ILE A 213 -0.46 -3.62 -3.49
C ILE A 213 -0.75 -3.27 -2.03
N CYS A 214 -0.49 -2.02 -1.68
CA CYS A 214 -0.84 -1.45 -0.39
C CYS A 214 -2.31 -1.02 -0.39
N TRP A 215 -3.11 -1.72 0.43
CA TRP A 215 -4.56 -1.58 0.56
C TRP A 215 -4.97 -1.39 2.02
N ASP A 216 -6.28 -1.36 2.28
CA ASP A 216 -6.84 -1.34 3.62
C ASP A 216 -7.51 -2.67 4.02
N GLU A 217 -8.33 -2.62 5.08
CA GLU A 217 -9.07 -3.78 5.61
C GLU A 217 -10.07 -4.40 4.60
N ARG A 218 -10.38 -3.72 3.49
CA ARG A 218 -11.27 -4.23 2.42
C ARG A 218 -10.53 -5.14 1.46
N PHE A 219 -9.76 -6.09 1.98
CA PHE A 219 -8.92 -6.99 1.18
C PHE A 219 -9.75 -7.89 0.26
N GLU A 220 -11.03 -8.12 0.56
CA GLU A 220 -11.92 -8.87 -0.34
C GLU A 220 -11.99 -8.25 -1.74
N VAL A 221 -11.86 -6.92 -1.85
CA VAL A 221 -11.90 -6.22 -3.15
C VAL A 221 -10.74 -6.64 -4.05
N PRO A 222 -9.46 -6.43 -3.68
CA PRO A 222 -8.34 -6.87 -4.51
C PRO A 222 -8.27 -8.37 -4.67
N LEU A 223 -8.59 -9.17 -3.64
CA LEU A 223 -8.49 -10.63 -3.74
C LEU A 223 -9.52 -11.24 -4.71
N ILE A 224 -10.77 -10.75 -4.67
CA ILE A 224 -11.79 -11.18 -5.63
C ILE A 224 -11.41 -10.71 -7.04
N ALA A 225 -11.02 -9.44 -7.19
CA ALA A 225 -10.65 -8.87 -8.49
C ALA A 225 -9.44 -9.58 -9.13
N LEU A 226 -8.54 -10.13 -8.32
CA LEU A 226 -7.38 -10.89 -8.80
C LEU A 226 -7.71 -12.35 -9.07
N LYS A 227 -8.35 -13.07 -8.13
CA LYS A 227 -8.30 -14.55 -8.13
C LYS A 227 -9.66 -15.25 -8.06
N ALA A 228 -10.77 -14.55 -7.87
CA ALA A 228 -12.09 -15.21 -7.86
C ALA A 228 -12.57 -15.52 -9.28
N SER A 229 -12.47 -16.79 -9.70
CA SER A 229 -12.90 -17.21 -11.04
C SER A 229 -14.41 -17.03 -11.29
N GLN A 230 -15.25 -17.11 -10.25
CA GLN A 230 -16.68 -16.83 -10.34
C GLN A 230 -17.00 -15.34 -10.58
N ALA A 231 -16.04 -14.46 -10.32
CA ALA A 231 -16.12 -13.02 -10.56
C ALA A 231 -15.22 -12.60 -11.73
N GLU A 232 -14.74 -13.56 -12.54
CA GLU A 232 -13.88 -13.32 -13.69
C GLU A 232 -12.57 -12.59 -13.31
N GLY A 233 -11.94 -13.00 -12.19
CA GLY A 233 -10.73 -12.39 -11.66
C GLY A 233 -9.57 -12.31 -12.67
N LEU A 234 -8.79 -11.24 -12.59
CA LEU A 234 -7.77 -10.85 -13.58
C LEU A 234 -6.62 -11.85 -13.76
N MET A 235 -6.32 -12.65 -12.73
CA MET A 235 -5.28 -13.69 -12.70
C MET A 235 -5.87 -15.10 -12.85
N THR A 236 -7.03 -15.20 -13.53
CA THR A 236 -7.71 -16.46 -13.81
C THR A 236 -7.93 -16.65 -15.31
N ASN A 237 -8.13 -17.88 -15.76
CA ASN A 237 -8.45 -18.17 -17.16
C ASN A 237 -9.78 -17.53 -17.60
N SER A 238 -10.69 -17.28 -16.65
CA SER A 238 -11.98 -16.61 -16.88
C SER A 238 -11.92 -15.09 -16.78
N SER A 239 -10.73 -14.47 -16.72
CA SER A 239 -10.57 -13.01 -16.56
C SER A 239 -11.47 -12.19 -17.49
N PHE A 240 -12.09 -11.14 -16.94
CA PHE A 240 -12.96 -10.23 -17.68
C PHE A 240 -12.17 -9.36 -18.68
N LEU A 241 -10.86 -9.26 -18.53
CA LEU A 241 -10.02 -8.48 -19.43
C LEU A 241 -9.72 -9.29 -20.68
N LYS A 242 -10.42 -8.95 -21.77
CA LYS A 242 -10.22 -9.56 -23.08
C LYS A 242 -9.49 -8.62 -24.04
N ASP A 243 -8.67 -9.20 -24.92
CA ASP A 243 -8.07 -8.50 -26.04
C ASP A 243 -9.07 -8.29 -27.18
N LYS A 244 -8.60 -7.74 -28.30
CA LYS A 244 -9.42 -7.46 -29.50
C LYS A 244 -9.99 -8.72 -30.14
N ASP A 245 -9.37 -9.88 -29.90
CA ASP A 245 -9.78 -11.18 -30.44
C ASP A 245 -10.65 -11.96 -29.43
N GLY A 246 -11.02 -11.34 -28.31
CA GLY A 246 -11.83 -11.95 -27.26
C GLY A 246 -11.05 -12.91 -26.34
N LYS A 247 -9.72 -12.98 -26.46
CA LYS A 247 -8.88 -13.83 -25.60
C LYS A 247 -8.54 -13.13 -24.30
N THR A 248 -8.38 -13.91 -23.24
CA THR A 248 -7.95 -13.40 -21.94
C THR A 248 -6.57 -12.74 -22.04
N VAL A 249 -6.47 -11.49 -21.56
CA VAL A 249 -5.18 -10.81 -21.38
C VAL A 249 -4.47 -11.44 -20.18
N LEU A 250 -3.19 -11.78 -20.37
CA LEU A 250 -2.33 -12.38 -19.35
C LEU A 250 -1.27 -11.37 -18.90
N PHE A 251 -0.97 -11.38 -17.60
CA PHE A 251 0.10 -10.58 -17.00
C PHE A 251 1.34 -11.45 -16.80
N ASN A 252 2.02 -11.75 -17.89
CA ASN A 252 3.08 -12.75 -17.94
C ASN A 252 4.40 -12.30 -17.27
N ASN A 253 4.56 -10.99 -17.03
CA ASN A 253 5.77 -10.46 -16.40
C ASN A 253 5.62 -10.31 -14.88
N ILE A 254 4.46 -10.67 -14.30
CA ILE A 254 4.23 -10.62 -12.85
C ILE A 254 4.28 -12.05 -12.30
N ASP A 255 5.24 -12.34 -11.41
CA ASP A 255 5.36 -13.67 -10.79
C ASP A 255 4.44 -13.84 -9.59
N CYS A 256 4.37 -12.79 -8.78
CA CYS A 256 3.61 -12.79 -7.54
C CYS A 256 3.07 -11.40 -7.21
N ILE A 257 1.94 -11.39 -6.51
CA ILE A 257 1.29 -10.18 -6.03
C ILE A 257 1.11 -10.30 -4.52
N LEU A 258 1.67 -9.34 -3.78
CA LEU A 258 1.47 -9.21 -2.34
C LEU A 258 0.46 -8.10 -2.08
N VAL A 259 -0.72 -8.46 -1.60
CA VAL A 259 -1.71 -7.49 -1.08
C VAL A 259 -1.51 -7.36 0.42
N ASN A 260 -1.31 -6.14 0.92
CA ASN A 260 -1.13 -5.88 2.34
C ASN A 260 -1.93 -4.68 2.84
N SER A 261 -2.04 -4.56 4.17
CA SER A 261 -2.77 -3.49 4.85
C SER A 261 -1.96 -2.21 5.12
N ASN A 262 -0.80 -2.02 4.46
CA ASN A 262 0.05 -0.87 4.75
C ASN A 262 -0.64 0.48 4.46
N TYR A 263 -1.60 0.54 3.53
CA TYR A 263 -2.32 1.80 3.30
C TYR A 263 -3.19 2.17 4.50
N LEU A 264 -3.94 1.22 5.07
CA LEU A 264 -4.70 1.46 6.30
C LEU A 264 -3.77 1.89 7.42
N PHE A 265 -2.67 1.15 7.59
CA PHE A 265 -1.68 1.43 8.61
C PHE A 265 -1.18 2.87 8.50
N PHE A 266 -0.68 3.29 7.33
CA PHE A 266 -0.15 4.64 7.15
C PHE A 266 -1.24 5.72 7.09
N LYS A 267 -2.46 5.39 6.67
CA LYS A 267 -3.62 6.28 6.79
C LYS A 267 -3.93 6.56 8.26
N GLU A 268 -4.02 5.54 9.10
CA GLU A 268 -4.20 5.72 10.55
C GLU A 268 -2.99 6.40 11.19
N TYR A 269 -1.78 6.08 10.73
CA TYR A 269 -0.53 6.70 11.17
C TYR A 269 -0.57 8.21 10.95
N VAL A 270 -0.97 8.67 9.76
CA VAL A 270 -1.06 10.09 9.44
C VAL A 270 -2.32 10.75 10.01
N MET A 271 -3.49 10.10 9.96
CA MET A 271 -4.77 10.69 10.41
C MET A 271 -4.97 10.64 11.93
N GLY A 272 -4.37 9.66 12.61
CA GLY A 272 -4.17 9.66 14.07
C GLY A 272 -3.00 10.54 14.51
N LEU A 273 -2.43 11.28 13.53
CA LEU A 273 -1.35 12.27 13.62
C LEU A 273 -0.10 11.79 14.34
N LEU A 274 0.27 10.53 14.09
CA LEU A 274 1.55 9.97 14.45
C LEU A 274 1.78 9.97 15.97
N PHE A 275 0.79 9.49 16.77
CA PHE A 275 0.98 8.50 17.87
C PHE A 275 -0.18 8.25 18.89
N ASN A 276 -1.44 8.66 18.69
CA ASN A 276 -2.46 8.40 19.73
C ASN A 276 -2.89 6.93 19.95
N ARG A 277 -2.27 5.93 19.30
CA ARG A 277 -2.68 4.50 19.42
C ARG A 277 -1.57 3.47 19.68
N PHE A 278 -0.29 3.85 19.73
CA PHE A 278 0.74 2.90 20.15
C PHE A 278 1.00 3.10 21.64
N SER A 279 0.64 2.11 22.45
CA SER A 279 1.01 2.12 23.86
C SER A 279 2.55 2.10 23.97
N LEU A 280 3.06 2.66 25.07
CA LEU A 280 4.47 2.55 25.48
C LEU A 280 4.95 1.09 25.58
N GLU A 281 4.02 0.12 25.56
CA GLU A 281 4.29 -1.32 25.68
C GLU A 281 4.58 -1.99 24.33
N PHE A 282 4.25 -1.36 23.18
CA PHE A 282 4.52 -1.90 21.84
C PHE A 282 5.14 -0.85 20.92
N PRO A 283 6.44 -0.55 21.05
CA PRO A 283 7.18 0.33 20.15
C PRO A 283 7.52 -0.42 18.85
N VAL A 284 6.52 -0.82 18.06
CA VAL A 284 6.78 -1.51 16.79
C VAL A 284 7.12 -0.48 15.73
N ASP A 285 8.32 -0.58 15.16
CA ASP A 285 8.79 0.36 14.13
C ASP A 285 8.01 0.13 12.81
N PRO A 286 7.23 1.13 12.34
CA PRO A 286 6.38 1.02 11.14
C PRO A 286 7.14 0.71 9.84
N PHE A 287 8.47 0.84 9.84
CA PHE A 287 9.31 0.64 8.66
C PHE A 287 10.11 -0.67 8.69
N PHE A 288 10.01 -1.47 9.76
CA PHE A 288 10.77 -2.73 9.90
C PHE A 288 9.95 -4.00 9.67
N GLN A 289 8.63 -3.88 9.50
CA GLN A 289 7.72 -5.00 9.26
C GLN A 289 6.64 -4.61 8.25
N LEU A 290 6.19 -5.57 7.45
CA LEU A 290 4.98 -5.44 6.63
C LEU A 290 3.79 -5.81 7.50
N PHE A 291 3.00 -4.82 7.90
CA PHE A 291 2.06 -4.96 9.00
C PHE A 291 0.75 -5.66 8.62
N THR A 292 0.31 -6.46 9.60
CA THR A 292 -1.04 -6.88 9.99
C THR A 292 -1.73 -7.93 9.14
N GLN A 293 -1.77 -7.79 7.82
CA GLN A 293 -2.42 -8.77 6.94
C GLN A 293 -1.71 -8.82 5.60
N ASN A 294 -1.25 -10.01 5.22
CA ASN A 294 -0.46 -10.23 4.00
C ASN A 294 -1.10 -11.38 3.21
N TYR A 295 -1.47 -11.11 1.97
CA TYR A 295 -2.07 -12.08 1.06
C TYR A 295 -1.21 -12.20 -0.19
N LEU A 296 -0.78 -13.43 -0.51
CA LEU A 296 0.05 -13.73 -1.66
C LEU A 296 -0.79 -14.39 -2.74
N ILE A 297 -0.86 -13.77 -3.92
CA ILE A 297 -1.42 -14.37 -5.13
C ILE A 297 -0.25 -14.83 -5.99
N GLU A 298 -0.24 -16.11 -6.32
CA GLU A 298 0.80 -16.72 -7.16
C GLU A 298 0.35 -16.83 -8.62
N ASN A 299 1.27 -16.48 -9.51
CA ASN A 299 1.13 -16.73 -10.94
C ASN A 299 2.05 -17.89 -11.39
N THR A 300 3.33 -17.82 -11.02
CA THR A 300 4.41 -18.71 -11.50
C THR A 300 5.45 -19.07 -10.44
N SER A 301 5.15 -18.83 -9.16
CA SER A 301 6.11 -18.96 -8.04
C SER A 301 6.43 -20.42 -7.67
N SER A 302 7.63 -20.65 -7.11
CA SER A 302 8.03 -21.94 -6.53
C SER A 302 7.89 -21.90 -5.00
N GLN A 303 7.71 -23.06 -4.37
CA GLN A 303 7.61 -23.17 -2.91
C GLN A 303 8.80 -22.50 -2.17
N GLU A 304 10.00 -22.55 -2.74
CA GLU A 304 11.18 -21.91 -2.17
C GLU A 304 11.10 -20.38 -2.19
N ARG A 305 10.60 -19.79 -3.28
CA ARG A 305 10.36 -18.34 -3.38
C ARG A 305 9.31 -17.88 -2.36
N ASN A 306 8.30 -18.70 -2.09
CA ASN A 306 7.28 -18.41 -1.08
C ASN A 306 7.85 -18.39 0.33
N LEU A 307 8.65 -19.39 0.68
CA LEU A 307 9.33 -19.42 1.99
C LEU A 307 10.26 -18.21 2.16
N LEU A 308 10.93 -17.79 1.09
CA LEU A 308 11.74 -16.57 1.13
C LEU A 308 10.88 -15.32 1.33
N LEU A 309 9.76 -15.17 0.60
CA LEU A 309 8.82 -14.06 0.79
C LEU A 309 8.25 -14.03 2.22
N GLU A 310 7.86 -15.17 2.77
CA GLU A 310 7.42 -15.29 4.17
C GLU A 310 8.52 -14.85 5.15
N SER A 311 9.78 -15.22 4.88
CA SER A 311 10.93 -14.80 5.71
C SER A 311 11.19 -13.29 5.64
N ILE A 312 10.95 -12.65 4.49
CA ILE A 312 11.07 -11.20 4.31
C ILE A 312 9.94 -10.49 5.08
N ILE A 313 8.71 -10.97 4.92
CA ILE A 313 7.52 -10.39 5.54
C ILE A 313 7.54 -10.57 7.07
N GLN A 314 8.13 -11.67 7.58
CA GLN A 314 8.19 -12.03 9.01
C GLN A 314 6.82 -12.14 9.71
N GLN A 315 5.75 -12.21 8.93
CA GLN A 315 4.39 -12.41 9.39
C GLN A 315 3.75 -13.52 8.57
N LYS A 316 2.68 -14.11 9.09
CA LYS A 316 1.92 -15.12 8.37
C LYS A 316 1.40 -14.53 7.07
N VAL A 317 1.78 -15.15 5.96
CA VAL A 317 1.25 -14.86 4.64
C VAL A 317 0.13 -15.85 4.35
N CYS A 318 -1.01 -15.34 3.90
CA CYS A 318 -2.08 -16.18 3.41
C CYS A 318 -1.92 -16.35 1.90
N ILE A 319 -1.62 -17.56 1.44
CA ILE A 319 -1.66 -17.88 0.00
C ILE A 319 -3.12 -17.89 -0.45
N VAL A 320 -3.41 -17.14 -1.52
CA VAL A 320 -4.77 -16.99 -2.06
C VAL A 320 -4.88 -17.72 -3.39
N ASP A 321 -5.62 -18.81 -3.36
CA ASP A 321 -6.06 -19.54 -4.56
C ASP A 321 -7.48 -19.12 -4.99
N GLU A 322 -7.99 -19.71 -6.06
CA GLU A 322 -9.35 -19.41 -6.52
C GLU A 322 -10.41 -19.85 -5.51
N THR A 323 -10.17 -20.94 -4.77
CA THR A 323 -11.08 -21.47 -3.75
C THR A 323 -11.29 -20.44 -2.64
N TYR A 324 -10.19 -19.92 -2.10
CA TYR A 324 -10.19 -18.89 -1.07
C TYR A 324 -10.88 -17.63 -1.60
N ALA A 325 -10.47 -17.12 -2.77
CA ALA A 325 -11.02 -15.89 -3.32
C ALA A 325 -12.52 -15.98 -3.61
N ASN A 326 -13.01 -17.13 -4.10
CA ASN A 326 -14.44 -17.37 -4.34
C ASN A 326 -15.26 -17.45 -3.04
N SER A 327 -14.64 -17.76 -1.90
CA SER A 327 -15.30 -17.83 -0.59
C SER A 327 -15.52 -16.46 0.06
N LEU A 328 -14.86 -15.42 -0.44
CA LEU A 328 -14.93 -14.08 0.14
C LEU A 328 -16.29 -13.40 -0.10
N PRO A 329 -16.76 -12.56 0.83
CA PRO A 329 -18.02 -11.85 0.69
C PRO A 329 -17.96 -10.86 -0.49
N LYS A 330 -18.92 -10.97 -1.42
CA LYS A 330 -18.99 -10.13 -2.64
C LYS A 330 -19.73 -8.80 -2.42
N LYS A 331 -20.30 -8.62 -1.23
CA LYS A 331 -21.17 -7.50 -0.85
C LYS A 331 -20.83 -7.05 0.57
N SER A 332 -20.76 -5.73 0.78
CA SER A 332 -20.63 -5.16 2.12
C SER A 332 -21.56 -3.96 2.31
N ILE A 333 -21.99 -3.72 3.55
CA ILE A 333 -22.64 -2.47 3.94
C ILE A 333 -21.61 -1.57 4.59
N ALA A 334 -21.56 -0.31 4.16
CA ALA A 334 -20.93 0.77 4.88
C ALA A 334 -21.95 1.51 5.75
N LYS A 335 -21.56 1.87 6.99
CA LYS A 335 -22.32 2.75 7.90
C LYS A 335 -21.40 3.72 8.62
N PHE A 336 -21.94 4.82 9.13
CA PHE A 336 -21.27 5.59 10.17
C PHE A 336 -21.37 4.86 11.52
N THR A 337 -20.28 4.87 12.28
CA THR A 337 -20.27 4.56 13.72
C THR A 337 -20.27 5.87 14.53
N GLY A 338 -20.35 5.79 15.87
CA GLY A 338 -20.51 6.96 16.76
C GLY A 338 -19.56 8.14 16.48
N ASP A 339 -18.33 7.85 16.05
CA ASP A 339 -17.30 8.86 15.74
C ASP A 339 -17.33 9.34 14.27
N LYS A 340 -18.41 9.04 13.53
CA LYS A 340 -18.51 9.24 12.07
C LYS A 340 -17.41 8.51 11.26
N MET A 341 -16.79 7.49 11.84
CA MET A 341 -15.96 6.56 11.08
C MET A 341 -16.84 5.65 10.23
N ILE A 342 -16.37 5.34 9.01
CA ILE A 342 -17.05 4.41 8.13
C ILE A 342 -16.65 3.00 8.55
N LYS A 343 -17.63 2.14 8.82
CA LYS A 343 -17.39 0.71 9.08
C LYS A 343 -18.04 -0.12 7.98
N PHE A 344 -17.29 -1.10 7.48
CA PHE A 344 -17.78 -2.09 6.54
C PHE A 344 -18.23 -3.35 7.29
N MET A 345 -19.38 -3.88 6.91
CA MET A 345 -19.92 -5.12 7.45
C MET A 345 -20.26 -6.07 6.30
N PRO A 346 -19.96 -7.37 6.40
CA PRO A 346 -20.43 -8.34 5.41
C PRO A 346 -21.95 -8.23 5.25
N PHE A 347 -22.42 -8.14 4.01
CA PHE A 347 -23.86 -8.17 3.76
C PHE A 347 -24.34 -9.61 3.83
N ASN A 348 -25.10 -9.94 4.88
CA ASN A 348 -25.84 -11.19 4.91
C ASN A 348 -27.14 -11.00 4.12
N ASP A 349 -27.26 -11.69 2.99
CA ASP A 349 -28.52 -11.83 2.27
C ASP A 349 -29.52 -12.54 3.21
N LYS A 350 -30.35 -11.76 3.93
CA LYS A 350 -31.49 -12.28 4.68
C LYS A 350 -32.74 -12.26 3.83
#